data_AF-A0A1T5EUH6-F1
#
_entry.id   AF-A0A1T5EUH6-F1
#
_cell.length_a   1.000
_cell.length_b   1.000
_cell.length_c   1.000
_cell.angle_alpha   90.00
_cell.angle_beta   90.00
_cell.angle_gamma   90.00
#
_symmetry.space_group_name_H-M   'P 1'
#
loop_
_entity.id
_entity.type
_entity.pdbx_description
1 polymer ?
#
loop_
_entity_poly.entity_id
_entity_poly.type
_entity_poly.pdbx_seq_one_letter_code
_entity_poly.pdbx_strand_id
1 'polypeptide(L)'
;MKKTCFLLLLIFSLTKLQGQILNDSLEYRIRPDSLKTGELHLSVHNFNYMRNYEYFNKIQDGHTLFGGQLEPQLLYYAHPRLSISAGVHLRKDFGGRGIYRTFPLFSVKYQKHNTTLINGVLEGNIHHRMIEPIYDFEKKITEPVEYGTQFIIENKSFFLDAFINWKRMIYKPSPDQEQILGGASMAISLVDNTKLSLSIPVQLTVFHQGGQIDVTNVPLQTLVNSALGFKLKIPLQGFVNAFRSENYYTHFRDLSFTSVQAFSTGGGWFLNSGIDTKYGSLLGTYWNADKFISTQGMPIYQSVSQHIKHAGYTEAHRRLLMIRYSYQKRLIPNLYLDFRFEPLMDLNRPKGKKKIEFSNSSFLVYRQEFRLLKKSNR
;
A
#
# COMPACT_ATOMS: atom_id res chain seq x y z
N MET A 1 2.45 -25.95 52.49
CA MET A 1 2.30 -26.72 51.22
C MET A 1 1.57 -25.85 50.20
N LYS A 2 2.24 -25.65 49.05
CA LYS A 2 1.78 -25.19 47.72
C LYS A 2 0.87 -23.95 47.64
N LYS A 3 1.52 -22.78 47.55
CA LYS A 3 1.03 -21.61 46.81
C LYS A 3 1.22 -21.89 45.32
N THR A 4 0.14 -22.07 44.56
CA THR A 4 0.20 -22.16 43.10
C THR A 4 -0.20 -20.81 42.52
N CYS A 5 0.80 -20.01 42.16
CA CYS A 5 0.63 -18.78 41.40
C CYS A 5 0.39 -19.17 39.94
N PHE A 6 -0.82 -18.98 39.41
CA PHE A 6 -1.08 -19.12 37.99
C PHE A 6 -0.73 -17.80 37.29
N LEU A 7 0.45 -17.79 36.66
CA LEU A 7 0.89 -16.73 35.78
C LEU A 7 0.11 -16.84 34.46
N LEU A 8 -0.92 -16.02 34.29
CA LEU A 8 -1.61 -15.86 33.01
C LEU A 8 -0.72 -15.03 32.08
N LEU A 9 0.03 -15.71 31.21
CA LEU A 9 0.71 -15.14 30.07
C LEU A 9 -0.34 -14.62 29.07
N LEU A 10 -0.73 -13.35 29.21
CA LEU A 10 -1.47 -12.59 28.21
C LEU A 10 -0.52 -12.27 27.04
N ILE A 11 -0.41 -13.22 26.11
CA ILE A 11 0.09 -12.92 24.76
C ILE A 11 -1.03 -12.14 24.06
N PHE A 12 -0.98 -10.82 24.14
CA PHE A 12 -1.78 -9.95 23.26
C PHE A 12 -1.24 -10.10 21.84
N SER A 13 -1.80 -11.04 21.08
CA SER A 13 -1.69 -11.02 19.62
C SER A 13 -2.46 -9.80 19.11
N LEU A 14 -1.72 -8.75 18.75
CA LEU A 14 -2.23 -7.62 17.97
C LEU A 14 -2.62 -8.13 16.58
N THR A 15 -3.83 -8.65 16.42
CA THR A 15 -4.35 -9.00 15.09
C THR A 15 -4.73 -7.70 14.40
N LYS A 16 -3.83 -7.19 13.55
CA LYS A 16 -4.21 -6.18 12.56
C LYS A 16 -5.25 -6.78 11.63
N LEU A 17 -6.34 -6.06 11.42
CA LEU A 17 -7.39 -6.44 10.48
C LEU A 17 -6.90 -6.25 9.05
N GLN A 18 -6.54 -7.36 8.39
CA GLN A 18 -6.15 -7.37 6.99
C GLN A 18 -6.91 -8.48 6.25
N GLY A 19 -7.83 -8.11 5.36
CA GLY A 19 -8.57 -9.04 4.48
C GLY A 19 -8.07 -9.06 3.03
N GLN A 20 -7.19 -8.13 2.62
CA GLN A 20 -6.38 -8.23 1.40
C GLN A 20 -5.27 -9.30 1.55
N ILE A 21 -4.47 -9.52 0.49
CA ILE A 21 -3.20 -10.23 0.65
C ILE A 21 -2.44 -9.59 1.83
N LEU A 22 -2.00 -10.43 2.77
CA LEU A 22 -1.27 -9.96 3.95
C LEU A 22 0.00 -9.24 3.48
N ASN A 23 0.39 -8.15 4.14
CA ASN A 23 1.58 -7.38 3.76
C ASN A 23 2.58 -7.25 4.92
N ASP A 24 2.43 -8.05 5.98
CA ASP A 24 3.19 -7.93 7.23
C ASP A 24 4.71 -8.10 7.05
N SER A 25 5.13 -8.96 6.10
CA SER A 25 6.52 -9.12 5.70
C SER A 25 7.13 -7.83 5.12
N LEU A 26 6.30 -6.94 4.56
CA LEU A 26 6.70 -5.74 3.83
C LEU A 26 6.54 -4.45 4.66
N GLU A 27 5.75 -4.48 5.74
CA GLU A 27 5.52 -3.32 6.59
C GLU A 27 6.81 -2.89 7.32
N TYR A 28 7.15 -1.60 7.28
CA TYR A 28 8.29 -1.06 8.01
C TYR A 28 7.94 0.34 8.53
N ARG A 29 7.83 0.43 9.86
CA ARG A 29 7.34 1.61 10.56
C ARG A 29 8.32 2.00 11.68
N ILE A 30 8.90 3.18 11.54
CA ILE A 30 9.64 3.83 12.64
C ILE A 30 8.63 4.57 13.52
N ARG A 31 8.72 4.36 14.83
CA ARG A 31 7.89 5.01 15.87
C ARG A 31 8.80 5.63 16.92
N PRO A 32 8.41 6.74 17.57
CA PRO A 32 9.06 7.19 18.80
C PRO A 32 9.07 6.08 19.86
N ASP A 33 10.13 6.01 20.65
CA ASP A 33 10.35 4.96 21.65
C ASP A 33 10.91 5.59 22.93
N SER A 34 10.19 5.45 24.04
CA SER A 34 10.59 6.02 25.33
C SER A 34 11.89 5.42 25.86
N LEU A 35 12.16 4.15 25.58
CA LEU A 35 13.36 3.44 26.04
C LEU A 35 14.62 3.87 25.29
N LYS A 36 14.46 4.40 24.07
CA LYS A 36 15.56 4.88 23.23
C LYS A 36 15.78 6.39 23.32
N THR A 37 15.07 7.09 24.22
CA THR A 37 15.14 8.56 24.32
C THR A 37 16.59 9.05 24.45
N GLY A 38 16.98 9.97 23.57
CA GLY A 38 18.32 10.55 23.48
C GLY A 38 19.36 9.65 22.80
N GLU A 39 18.99 8.47 22.31
CA GLU A 39 19.86 7.60 21.53
C GLU A 39 19.82 7.95 20.03
N LEU A 40 20.95 7.73 19.35
CA LEU A 40 21.08 7.76 17.90
C LEU A 40 21.23 6.34 17.40
N HIS A 41 20.44 5.97 16.39
CA HIS A 41 20.44 4.65 15.77
C HIS A 41 20.66 4.76 14.27
N LEU A 42 21.25 3.74 13.67
CA LEU A 42 21.22 3.49 12.23
C LEU A 42 20.12 2.46 11.96
N SER A 43 19.12 2.81 11.17
CA SER A 43 18.18 1.85 10.63
C SER A 43 18.56 1.47 9.21
N VAL A 44 18.51 0.18 8.92
CA VAL A 44 18.76 -0.40 7.61
C VAL A 44 17.53 -1.18 7.20
N HIS A 45 16.89 -0.73 6.14
CA HIS A 45 15.83 -1.47 5.46
C HIS A 45 16.30 -1.83 4.05
N ASN A 46 16.32 -3.14 3.75
CA ASN A 46 16.68 -3.68 2.46
C ASN A 46 15.50 -4.51 1.93
N PHE A 47 15.01 -4.14 0.75
CA PHE A 47 13.87 -4.76 0.10
C PHE A 47 14.28 -5.22 -1.30
N ASN A 48 14.49 -6.52 -1.46
CA ASN A 48 14.73 -7.15 -2.76
C ASN A 48 13.41 -7.63 -3.32
N TYR A 49 13.21 -7.42 -4.62
CA TYR A 49 11.94 -7.71 -5.27
C TYR A 49 12.18 -8.32 -6.65
N MET A 50 11.37 -9.32 -6.96
CA MET A 50 11.06 -9.77 -8.31
C MET A 50 9.54 -9.73 -8.44
N ARG A 51 9.02 -9.02 -9.43
CA ARG A 51 7.60 -8.98 -9.75
C ARG A 51 7.45 -9.04 -11.26
N ASN A 52 6.71 -10.03 -11.73
CA ASN A 52 6.54 -10.29 -13.15
C ASN A 52 5.05 -10.31 -13.50
N TYR A 53 4.70 -9.67 -14.62
CA TYR A 53 3.38 -9.70 -15.22
C TYR A 53 3.47 -10.31 -16.62
N GLU A 54 2.87 -11.48 -16.79
CA GLU A 54 2.70 -12.12 -18.09
C GLU A 54 1.30 -11.80 -18.62
N TYR A 55 1.13 -10.54 -19.01
CA TYR A 55 -0.13 -9.98 -19.48
C TYR A 55 -0.13 -9.79 -20.99
N PHE A 56 -1.24 -10.18 -21.63
CA PHE A 56 -1.45 -10.12 -23.08
C PHE A 56 -2.75 -9.38 -23.41
N ASN A 57 -3.27 -8.61 -22.45
CA ASN A 57 -4.47 -7.80 -22.59
C ASN A 57 -4.14 -6.41 -23.19
N LYS A 58 -5.18 -5.62 -23.45
CA LYS A 58 -5.06 -4.28 -24.05
C LYS A 58 -5.02 -3.15 -23.03
N ILE A 59 -5.00 -3.46 -21.73
CA ILE A 59 -5.15 -2.48 -20.64
C ILE A 59 -3.84 -2.22 -19.91
N GLN A 60 -3.13 -3.28 -19.50
CA GLN A 60 -1.87 -3.20 -18.77
C GLN A 60 -0.79 -3.97 -19.52
N ASP A 61 0.39 -3.36 -19.66
CA ASP A 61 1.56 -4.02 -20.22
C ASP A 61 2.07 -5.16 -19.33
N GLY A 62 2.41 -6.28 -19.96
CA GLY A 62 3.28 -7.29 -19.33
C GLY A 62 4.71 -6.74 -19.19
N HIS A 63 5.30 -6.90 -18.02
CA HIS A 63 6.66 -6.47 -17.73
C HIS A 63 7.21 -7.13 -16.45
N THR A 64 8.53 -7.04 -16.26
CA THR A 64 9.22 -7.56 -15.06
C THR A 64 9.97 -6.44 -14.35
N LEU A 65 9.76 -6.35 -13.03
CA LEU A 65 10.56 -5.55 -12.10
C LEU A 65 11.45 -6.50 -11.30
N PHE A 66 12.77 -6.39 -11.44
CA PHE A 66 13.72 -7.21 -10.68
C PHE A 66 14.90 -6.38 -10.18
N GLY A 67 15.06 -6.31 -8.86
CA GLY A 67 16.10 -5.49 -8.25
C GLY A 67 16.04 -5.44 -6.74
N GLY A 68 16.67 -4.40 -6.18
CA GLY A 68 16.70 -4.14 -4.75
C GLY A 68 16.57 -2.66 -4.42
N GLN A 69 15.97 -2.39 -3.25
CA GLN A 69 15.95 -1.10 -2.59
C GLN A 69 16.74 -1.18 -1.29
N LEU A 70 17.48 -0.12 -0.97
CA LEU A 70 18.24 0.02 0.27
C LEU A 70 18.00 1.39 0.87
N GLU A 71 17.65 1.42 2.16
CA GLU A 71 17.30 2.63 2.90
C GLU A 71 18.09 2.71 4.22
N PRO A 72 19.35 3.19 4.21
CA PRO A 72 20.05 3.55 5.44
C PRO A 72 19.52 4.89 5.97
N GLN A 73 19.16 4.94 7.25
CA GLN A 73 18.63 6.12 7.91
C GLN A 73 19.22 6.29 9.31
N LEU A 74 19.69 7.49 9.64
CA LEU A 74 19.96 7.89 11.01
C LEU A 74 18.64 8.22 11.70
N LEU A 75 18.40 7.64 12.87
CA LEU A 75 17.22 7.84 13.71
C LEU A 75 17.63 8.45 15.04
N TYR A 76 17.17 9.67 15.31
CA TYR A 76 17.35 10.31 16.60
C TYR A 76 16.03 10.31 17.37
N TYR A 77 16.02 9.62 18.52
CA TYR A 77 14.87 9.56 19.42
C TYR A 77 14.88 10.77 20.36
N ALA A 78 14.57 11.95 19.85
CA ALA A 78 14.71 13.22 20.55
C ALA A 78 13.86 13.33 21.85
N HIS A 79 12.73 12.65 21.92
CA HIS A 79 11.81 12.62 23.08
C HIS A 79 11.03 11.29 23.06
N PRO A 80 10.43 10.82 24.18
CA PRO A 80 9.52 9.66 24.20
C PRO A 80 8.33 9.69 23.21
N ARG A 81 8.13 10.82 22.53
CA ARG A 81 7.02 11.12 21.63
C ARG A 81 7.51 11.72 20.30
N LEU A 82 8.81 11.88 20.11
CA LEU A 82 9.38 12.54 18.94
C LEU A 82 10.57 11.74 18.43
N SER A 83 10.51 11.35 17.16
CA SER A 83 11.68 10.86 16.43
C SER A 83 11.93 11.70 15.18
N ILE A 84 13.20 11.86 14.86
CA ILE A 84 13.68 12.57 13.66
C ILE A 84 14.53 11.59 12.89
N SER A 85 14.30 11.48 11.58
CA SER A 85 15.10 10.64 10.70
C SER A 85 15.68 11.41 9.53
N ALA A 86 16.90 11.02 9.13
CA ALA A 86 17.60 11.51 7.96
C ALA A 86 18.35 10.36 7.28
N GLY A 87 18.28 10.22 5.96
CA GLY A 87 18.89 9.11 5.24
C GLY A 87 18.70 9.20 3.73
N VAL A 88 18.82 8.06 3.06
CA VAL A 88 18.70 7.97 1.60
C VAL A 88 17.99 6.68 1.21
N HIS A 89 17.17 6.72 0.18
CA HIS A 89 16.64 5.55 -0.52
C HIS A 89 17.43 5.35 -1.80
N LEU A 90 17.87 4.13 -2.05
CA LEU A 90 18.60 3.73 -3.25
C LEU A 90 17.87 2.57 -3.91
N ARG A 91 17.53 2.68 -5.20
CA ARG A 91 16.97 1.60 -6.00
C ARG A 91 17.97 1.15 -7.06
N LYS A 92 18.25 -0.15 -7.11
CA LYS A 92 19.05 -0.80 -8.14
C LYS A 92 18.21 -1.82 -8.89
N ASP A 93 18.05 -1.61 -10.19
CA ASP A 93 17.41 -2.58 -11.08
C ASP A 93 18.51 -3.47 -11.67
N PHE A 94 18.33 -4.79 -11.55
CA PHE A 94 19.29 -5.77 -12.04
C PHE A 94 19.32 -5.78 -13.57
N GLY A 95 20.51 -5.97 -14.16
CA GLY A 95 20.73 -5.82 -15.60
C GLY A 95 20.87 -4.35 -16.07
N GLY A 96 20.36 -3.37 -15.32
CA GLY A 96 20.58 -1.95 -15.60
C GLY A 96 22.01 -1.48 -15.26
N ARG A 97 22.43 -0.33 -15.77
CA ARG A 97 23.68 0.34 -15.36
C ARG A 97 23.44 1.24 -14.14
N GLY A 98 24.39 1.29 -13.20
CA GLY A 98 24.35 2.22 -12.06
C GLY A 98 23.15 2.03 -11.11
N ILE A 99 22.92 3.03 -10.25
CA ILE A 99 21.72 3.17 -9.41
C ILE A 99 20.59 3.73 -10.27
N TYR A 100 19.41 3.11 -10.22
CA TYR A 100 18.25 3.51 -11.03
C TYR A 100 17.63 4.82 -10.52
N ARG A 101 17.44 4.94 -9.20
CA ARG A 101 16.87 6.14 -8.58
C ARG A 101 17.30 6.30 -7.14
N THR A 102 17.42 7.55 -6.71
CA THR A 102 17.78 7.93 -5.33
C THR A 102 16.80 8.96 -4.81
N PHE A 103 16.43 8.86 -3.53
CA PHE A 103 15.60 9.85 -2.85
C PHE A 103 16.16 10.18 -1.47
N PRO A 104 16.21 11.46 -1.06
CA PRO A 104 16.55 11.81 0.31
C PRO A 104 15.42 11.42 1.28
N LEU A 105 15.77 10.90 2.45
CA LEU A 105 14.79 10.48 3.45
C LEU A 105 14.87 11.41 4.65
N PHE A 106 13.97 12.37 4.78
CA PHE A 106 13.86 13.23 5.96
C PHE A 106 12.46 13.13 6.54
N SER A 107 12.33 12.85 7.83
CA SER A 107 11.01 12.74 8.47
C SER A 107 11.07 13.18 9.92
N VAL A 108 10.04 13.89 10.36
CA VAL A 108 9.78 14.17 11.77
C VAL A 108 8.47 13.48 12.14
N LYS A 109 8.52 12.65 13.19
CA LYS A 109 7.36 11.91 13.68
C LYS A 109 7.07 12.24 15.13
N TYR A 110 5.89 12.80 15.35
CA TYR A 110 5.36 13.06 16.69
C TYR A 110 4.22 12.10 17.00
N GLN A 111 4.28 11.41 18.13
CA GLN A 111 3.23 10.48 18.57
C GLN A 111 2.75 10.81 19.98
N LYS A 112 1.43 10.96 20.15
CA LYS A 112 0.80 11.16 21.45
C LYS A 112 -0.41 10.22 21.56
N HIS A 113 -0.36 9.32 22.54
CA HIS A 113 -1.32 8.22 22.68
C HIS A 113 -1.41 7.43 21.35
N ASN A 114 -2.59 7.42 20.75
CA ASN A 114 -2.90 6.68 19.55
C ASN A 114 -2.85 7.56 18.28
N THR A 115 -2.42 8.81 18.42
CA THR A 115 -2.33 9.76 17.32
C THR A 115 -0.88 9.96 16.92
N THR A 116 -0.60 9.92 15.63
CA THR A 116 0.72 10.18 15.04
C THR A 116 0.61 11.28 13.99
N LEU A 117 1.51 12.26 14.05
CA LEU A 117 1.72 13.27 13.03
C LEU A 117 3.10 13.05 12.40
N ILE A 118 3.15 13.06 11.07
CA ILE A 118 4.35 12.85 10.28
C ILE A 118 4.47 14.00 9.29
N ASN A 119 5.67 14.58 9.18
CA ASN A 119 6.00 15.54 8.12
C ASN A 119 7.35 15.15 7.49
N GLY A 120 7.45 15.31 6.16
CA GLY A 120 8.57 14.80 5.37
C GLY A 120 8.19 13.49 4.68
N VAL A 121 9.02 12.45 4.78
CA VAL A 121 8.71 11.12 4.23
C VAL A 121 7.57 10.48 5.02
N LEU A 122 6.52 10.10 4.29
CA LEU A 122 5.31 9.48 4.83
C LEU A 122 5.48 7.98 5.08
N GLU A 123 4.59 7.41 5.87
CA GLU A 123 4.30 5.97 5.86
C GLU A 123 3.41 5.65 4.67
N GLY A 124 4.05 5.62 3.51
CA GLY A 124 3.41 5.46 2.21
C GLY A 124 3.09 4.02 1.81
N ASN A 125 2.55 3.88 0.60
CA ASN A 125 2.28 2.60 -0.06
C ASN A 125 1.35 1.68 0.76
N ILE A 126 1.77 0.43 1.00
CA ILE A 126 1.01 -0.58 1.75
C ILE A 126 0.57 -0.12 3.14
N HIS A 127 1.24 0.88 3.72
CA HIS A 127 0.91 1.40 5.04
C HIS A 127 -0.41 2.17 5.07
N HIS A 128 -0.85 2.73 3.93
CA HIS A 128 -2.16 3.37 3.78
C HIS A 128 -3.32 2.37 3.81
N ARG A 129 -3.07 1.06 3.70
CA ARG A 129 -4.09 -0.01 3.74
C ARG A 129 -5.21 0.15 2.70
N MET A 130 -4.92 0.82 1.59
CA MET A 130 -5.85 1.00 0.47
C MET A 130 -5.93 -0.27 -0.39
N ILE A 131 -7.05 -0.48 -1.10
CA ILE A 131 -7.19 -1.61 -2.05
C ILE A 131 -6.53 -1.28 -3.39
N GLU A 132 -6.08 -2.31 -4.11
CA GLU A 132 -5.36 -2.15 -5.38
C GLU A 132 -6.10 -1.34 -6.46
N PRO A 133 -7.44 -1.41 -6.61
CA PRO A 133 -8.15 -0.52 -7.53
C PRO A 133 -8.03 0.98 -7.18
N ILE A 134 -7.77 1.31 -5.91
CA ILE A 134 -7.63 2.69 -5.43
C ILE A 134 -6.17 3.11 -5.35
N TYR A 135 -5.29 2.23 -4.86
CA TYR A 135 -3.88 2.51 -4.67
C TYR A 135 -3.02 1.28 -5.00
N ASP A 136 -2.17 1.43 -6.01
CA ASP A 136 -1.39 0.34 -6.59
C ASP A 136 -0.34 -0.20 -5.61
N PHE A 137 -0.35 -1.52 -5.40
CA PHE A 137 0.65 -2.22 -4.60
C PHE A 137 2.06 -2.08 -5.18
N GLU A 138 2.19 -2.02 -6.52
CA GLU A 138 3.48 -1.90 -7.20
C GLU A 138 4.20 -0.59 -6.90
N LYS A 139 3.48 0.45 -6.43
CA LYS A 139 4.10 1.71 -6.00
C LYS A 139 5.14 1.52 -4.89
N LYS A 140 5.07 0.42 -4.12
CA LYS A 140 6.16 0.02 -3.20
C LYS A 140 7.51 -0.11 -3.90
N ILE A 141 7.52 -0.45 -5.19
CA ILE A 141 8.69 -0.55 -6.06
C ILE A 141 8.89 0.73 -6.88
N THR A 142 7.83 1.24 -7.52
CA THR A 142 7.90 2.31 -8.54
C THR A 142 7.86 3.73 -7.98
N GLU A 143 7.15 3.94 -6.87
CA GLU A 143 7.02 5.22 -6.14
C GLU A 143 7.21 4.99 -4.61
N PRO A 144 8.39 4.50 -4.17
CA PRO A 144 8.58 4.01 -2.80
C PRO A 144 8.57 5.11 -1.74
N VAL A 145 8.85 6.36 -2.13
CA VAL A 145 8.98 7.51 -1.23
C VAL A 145 7.91 8.55 -1.57
N GLU A 146 7.14 8.92 -0.54
CA GLU A 146 6.07 9.93 -0.60
C GLU A 146 6.43 11.07 0.35
N TYR A 147 6.28 12.32 -0.10
CA TYR A 147 6.66 13.50 0.69
C TYR A 147 5.44 14.35 1.00
N GLY A 148 5.26 14.73 2.26
CA GLY A 148 4.25 15.70 2.65
C GLY A 148 3.91 15.63 4.13
N THR A 149 2.61 15.59 4.44
CA THR A 149 2.10 15.51 5.82
C THR A 149 1.10 14.37 5.95
N GLN A 150 1.19 13.63 7.05
CA GLN A 150 0.30 12.51 7.34
C GLN A 150 -0.12 12.52 8.81
N PHE A 151 -1.37 12.19 9.04
CA PHE A 151 -2.03 12.14 10.33
C PHE A 151 -2.70 10.78 10.50
N ILE A 152 -2.31 10.06 11.55
CA ILE A 152 -2.77 8.69 11.82
C ILE A 152 -3.44 8.65 13.19
N ILE A 153 -4.59 8.00 13.28
CA ILE A 153 -5.22 7.56 14.53
C ILE A 153 -5.34 6.03 14.48
N GLU A 154 -4.82 5.34 15.49
CA GLU A 154 -4.89 3.88 15.55
C GLU A 154 -5.28 3.38 16.95
N ASN A 155 -6.56 3.01 17.09
CA ASN A 155 -7.15 2.43 18.30
C ASN A 155 -7.73 1.04 17.98
N LYS A 156 -8.20 0.31 18.99
CA LYS A 156 -8.86 -1.00 18.78
C LYS A 156 -10.12 -0.92 17.90
N SER A 157 -10.92 0.12 18.04
CA SER A 157 -12.20 0.28 17.35
C SER A 157 -12.15 1.17 16.10
N PHE A 158 -11.04 1.87 15.89
CA PHE A 158 -10.96 2.91 14.87
C PHE A 158 -9.54 3.06 14.34
N PHE A 159 -9.43 3.09 13.01
CA PHE A 159 -8.23 3.44 12.28
C PHE A 159 -8.54 4.59 11.33
N LEU A 160 -7.63 5.56 11.27
CA LEU A 160 -7.58 6.62 10.28
C LEU A 160 -6.13 6.84 9.87
N ASP A 161 -5.90 6.95 8.57
CA ASP A 161 -4.68 7.45 7.97
C ASP A 161 -5.09 8.49 6.91
N ALA A 162 -4.83 9.76 7.19
CA ALA A 162 -5.08 10.88 6.28
C ALA A 162 -3.76 11.54 5.90
N PHE A 163 -3.55 11.80 4.62
CA PHE A 163 -2.28 12.32 4.12
C PHE A 163 -2.44 13.27 2.94
N ILE A 164 -1.42 14.11 2.78
CA ILE A 164 -1.15 14.87 1.56
C ILE A 164 0.26 14.50 1.11
N ASN A 165 0.37 14.02 -0.12
CA ASN A 165 1.61 13.71 -0.81
C ASN A 165 1.81 14.72 -1.96
N TRP A 166 2.85 15.54 -1.84
CA TRP A 166 3.25 16.51 -2.85
C TRP A 166 4.11 15.80 -3.90
N LYS A 167 3.48 15.37 -5.00
CA LYS A 167 4.13 14.54 -6.01
C LYS A 167 5.07 15.33 -6.91
N ARG A 168 4.71 16.58 -7.24
CA ARG A 168 5.53 17.48 -8.06
C ARG A 168 5.36 18.91 -7.61
N MET A 169 6.44 19.49 -7.09
CA MET A 169 6.53 20.93 -6.82
C MET A 169 6.90 21.69 -8.09
N ILE A 170 6.39 22.93 -8.24
CA ILE A 170 6.75 23.83 -9.34
C ILE A 170 7.22 25.19 -8.80
N TYR A 171 7.98 25.92 -9.62
CA TYR A 171 8.50 27.25 -9.27
C TYR A 171 8.23 28.22 -10.42
N LYS A 172 7.84 29.45 -10.09
CA LYS A 172 7.37 30.41 -11.09
C LYS A 172 8.53 30.97 -11.94
N PRO A 173 8.38 31.02 -13.28
CA PRO A 173 7.35 30.37 -14.10
C PRO A 173 7.71 28.90 -14.36
N SER A 174 6.71 28.00 -14.40
CA SER A 174 6.94 26.59 -14.66
C SER A 174 6.33 26.12 -15.99
N PRO A 175 7.02 25.29 -16.80
CA PRO A 175 6.41 24.67 -17.97
C PRO A 175 5.51 23.46 -17.61
N ASP A 176 5.56 23.00 -16.36
CA ASP A 176 4.86 21.84 -15.85
C ASP A 176 3.78 22.23 -14.85
N GLN A 177 2.75 21.39 -14.71
CA GLN A 177 1.73 21.54 -13.67
C GLN A 177 2.19 20.94 -12.34
N GLU A 178 1.79 21.55 -11.23
CA GLU A 178 1.90 20.97 -9.89
C GLU A 178 1.06 19.68 -9.80
N GLN A 179 1.52 18.72 -8.98
CA GLN A 179 0.79 17.48 -8.71
C GLN A 179 0.70 17.23 -7.21
N ILE A 180 -0.52 17.10 -6.70
CA ILE A 180 -0.83 16.86 -5.29
C ILE A 180 -1.78 15.67 -5.20
N LEU A 181 -1.50 14.77 -4.26
CA LEU A 181 -2.39 13.67 -3.91
C LEU A 181 -2.82 13.81 -2.45
N GLY A 182 -4.10 14.08 -2.23
CA GLY A 182 -4.74 13.91 -0.92
C GLY A 182 -5.29 12.49 -0.79
N GLY A 183 -5.18 11.88 0.38
CA GLY A 183 -5.71 10.55 0.64
C GLY A 183 -6.21 10.37 2.06
N ALA A 184 -7.19 9.48 2.22
CA ALA A 184 -7.70 9.05 3.51
C ALA A 184 -8.10 7.57 3.47
N SER A 185 -7.69 6.81 4.48
CA SER A 185 -8.06 5.42 4.69
C SER A 185 -8.56 5.26 6.13
N MET A 186 -9.79 4.81 6.27
CA MET A 186 -10.48 4.69 7.55
C MET A 186 -11.03 3.27 7.70
N ALA A 187 -11.04 2.76 8.93
CA ALA A 187 -11.76 1.53 9.26
C ALA A 187 -12.40 1.65 10.64
N ILE A 188 -13.68 1.28 10.73
CA ILE A 188 -14.43 1.24 11.99
C ILE A 188 -14.69 -0.23 12.33
N SER A 189 -14.19 -0.70 13.47
CA SER A 189 -14.46 -2.06 13.95
C SER A 189 -15.85 -2.11 14.57
N LEU A 190 -16.74 -2.93 14.00
CA LEU A 190 -18.08 -3.18 14.54
C LEU A 190 -18.04 -4.30 15.58
N VAL A 191 -17.24 -5.34 15.30
CA VAL A 191 -16.99 -6.46 16.21
C VAL A 191 -15.51 -6.79 16.11
N ASP A 192 -14.84 -6.95 17.24
CA ASP A 192 -13.48 -7.44 17.26
C ASP A 192 -13.26 -8.29 18.52
N ASN A 193 -13.41 -9.61 18.35
CA ASN A 193 -13.21 -10.59 19.41
C ASN A 193 -12.52 -11.86 18.87
N THR A 194 -12.30 -12.84 19.75
CA THR A 194 -11.55 -14.06 19.42
C THR A 194 -12.22 -14.96 18.39
N LYS A 195 -13.52 -14.79 18.12
CA LYS A 195 -14.32 -15.62 17.20
C LYS A 195 -14.66 -14.91 15.90
N LEU A 196 -14.71 -13.58 15.92
CA LEU A 196 -15.20 -12.77 14.82
C LEU A 196 -14.53 -11.40 14.86
N SER A 197 -14.07 -10.97 13.69
CA SER A 197 -13.77 -9.58 13.46
C SER A 197 -14.47 -9.04 12.23
N LEU A 198 -15.17 -7.93 12.40
CA LEU A 198 -16.01 -7.26 11.41
C LEU A 198 -15.71 -5.76 11.45
N SER A 199 -15.39 -5.18 10.30
CA SER A 199 -15.14 -3.74 10.18
C SER A 199 -15.68 -3.16 8.88
N ILE A 200 -15.95 -1.84 8.91
CA ILE A 200 -16.36 -1.05 7.75
C ILE A 200 -15.21 -0.15 7.34
N PRO A 201 -14.49 -0.49 6.25
CA PRO A 201 -13.49 0.38 5.64
C PRO A 201 -14.08 1.42 4.70
N VAL A 202 -13.47 2.61 4.71
CA VAL A 202 -13.73 3.72 3.78
C VAL A 202 -12.39 4.23 3.26
N GLN A 203 -12.27 4.46 1.96
CA GLN A 203 -11.06 4.96 1.32
C GLN A 203 -11.40 6.11 0.38
N LEU A 204 -10.52 7.09 0.30
CA LEU A 204 -10.64 8.25 -0.56
C LEU A 204 -9.24 8.65 -1.05
N THR A 205 -9.13 8.99 -2.33
CA THR A 205 -8.00 9.73 -2.88
C THR A 205 -8.52 10.84 -3.78
N VAL A 206 -7.82 11.98 -3.75
CA VAL A 206 -8.08 13.16 -4.58
C VAL A 206 -6.76 13.54 -5.22
N PHE A 207 -6.65 13.30 -6.53
CA PHE A 207 -5.50 13.70 -7.32
C PHE A 207 -5.80 15.05 -7.98
N HIS A 208 -4.94 16.02 -7.72
CA HIS A 208 -4.99 17.33 -8.32
C HIS A 208 -3.74 17.55 -9.19
N GLN A 209 -3.94 17.97 -10.43
CA GLN A 209 -2.88 18.36 -11.33
C GLN A 209 -3.23 19.69 -12.01
N GLY A 210 -2.47 20.73 -11.72
CA GLY A 210 -2.70 22.09 -12.21
C GLY A 210 -2.10 23.12 -11.27
N GLY A 211 -2.05 24.38 -11.69
CA GLY A 211 -1.52 25.47 -10.89
C GLY A 211 -1.85 26.83 -11.50
N GLN A 212 -1.43 27.90 -10.82
CA GLN A 212 -1.57 29.29 -11.30
C GLN A 212 -0.23 29.89 -11.74
N ILE A 213 0.87 29.18 -11.49
CA ILE A 213 2.24 29.66 -11.74
C ILE A 213 2.95 28.87 -12.84
N ASP A 214 2.24 27.91 -13.44
CA ASP A 214 2.64 27.27 -14.69
C ASP A 214 2.17 28.07 -15.91
N VAL A 215 2.83 27.86 -17.05
CA VAL A 215 2.57 28.55 -18.32
C VAL A 215 2.05 27.60 -19.41
N THR A 216 1.63 26.39 -19.02
CA THR A 216 1.16 25.37 -19.96
C THR A 216 -0.32 25.52 -20.28
N ASN A 217 -0.71 25.09 -21.48
CA ASN A 217 -2.11 25.08 -21.93
C ASN A 217 -2.82 23.75 -21.61
N VAL A 218 -2.16 22.83 -20.91
CA VAL A 218 -2.76 21.55 -20.52
C VAL A 218 -3.89 21.82 -19.51
N PRO A 219 -5.09 21.25 -19.69
CA PRO A 219 -6.18 21.48 -18.74
C PRO A 219 -5.89 20.93 -17.34
N LEU A 220 -6.36 21.65 -16.32
CA LEU A 220 -6.30 21.20 -14.92
C LEU A 220 -7.15 19.96 -14.71
N GLN A 221 -6.64 19.02 -13.93
CA GLN A 221 -7.34 17.79 -13.55
C GLN A 221 -7.59 17.71 -12.04
N THR A 222 -8.81 17.32 -11.64
CA THR A 222 -9.14 16.92 -10.27
C THR A 222 -9.93 15.62 -10.30
N LEU A 223 -9.28 14.53 -9.90
CA LEU A 223 -9.80 13.17 -10.03
C LEU A 223 -9.98 12.55 -8.65
N VAL A 224 -11.19 12.03 -8.38
CA VAL A 224 -11.58 11.48 -7.09
C VAL A 224 -11.85 10.00 -7.22
N ASN A 225 -11.22 9.21 -6.35
CA ASN A 225 -11.49 7.79 -6.20
C ASN A 225 -11.89 7.48 -4.77
N SER A 226 -12.96 6.72 -4.59
CA SER A 226 -13.40 6.27 -3.27
C SER A 226 -13.77 4.80 -3.25
N ALA A 227 -13.71 4.20 -2.07
CA ALA A 227 -14.20 2.86 -1.83
C ALA A 227 -14.91 2.77 -0.48
N LEU A 228 -16.02 2.04 -0.44
CA LEU A 228 -16.76 1.70 0.78
C LEU A 228 -16.96 0.19 0.79
N GLY A 229 -16.70 -0.45 1.92
CA GLY A 229 -16.76 -1.91 1.99
C GLY A 229 -17.05 -2.46 3.37
N PHE A 230 -16.84 -3.76 3.50
CA PHE A 230 -16.80 -4.49 4.76
C PHE A 230 -15.66 -5.50 4.75
N LYS A 231 -15.07 -5.75 5.92
CA LYS A 231 -14.08 -6.81 6.15
C LYS A 231 -14.60 -7.75 7.22
N LEU A 232 -14.55 -9.03 6.91
CA LEU A 232 -14.93 -10.12 7.78
C LEU A 232 -13.73 -11.06 7.93
N LYS A 233 -13.37 -11.39 9.17
CA LYS A 233 -12.42 -12.44 9.51
C LYS A 233 -13.02 -13.34 10.57
N ILE A 234 -13.07 -14.63 10.29
CA ILE A 234 -13.53 -15.66 11.22
C ILE A 234 -12.32 -16.56 11.50
N PRO A 235 -11.67 -16.45 12.67
CA PRO A 235 -10.65 -17.40 13.09
C PRO A 235 -11.23 -18.81 13.22
N LEU A 236 -10.50 -19.79 12.73
CA LEU A 236 -10.86 -21.21 12.73
C LEU A 236 -9.73 -22.02 13.38
N GLN A 237 -10.03 -23.26 13.77
CA GLN A 237 -9.05 -24.21 14.30
C GLN A 237 -8.83 -25.33 13.30
N GLY A 238 -7.57 -25.70 13.04
CA GLY A 238 -7.21 -26.83 12.18
C GLY A 238 -6.29 -26.42 11.02
N PHE A 239 -6.45 -27.08 9.87
CA PHE A 239 -5.64 -26.78 8.67
C PHE A 239 -5.90 -25.37 8.11
N VAL A 240 -7.18 -24.97 8.13
CA VAL A 240 -7.62 -23.60 7.86
C VAL A 240 -7.66 -22.85 9.18
N ASN A 241 -6.85 -21.80 9.27
CA ASN A 241 -6.71 -20.96 10.47
C ASN A 241 -7.70 -19.80 10.47
N ALA A 242 -8.17 -19.36 9.31
CA ALA A 242 -9.21 -18.34 9.23
C ALA A 242 -9.92 -18.38 7.87
N PHE A 243 -11.20 -17.99 7.88
CA PHE A 243 -11.89 -17.50 6.70
C PHE A 243 -11.81 -15.97 6.66
N ARG A 244 -11.61 -15.40 5.47
CA ARG A 244 -11.54 -13.96 5.23
C ARG A 244 -12.44 -13.55 4.07
N SER A 245 -13.12 -12.44 4.22
CA SER A 245 -13.87 -11.80 3.14
C SER A 245 -13.72 -10.28 3.25
N GLU A 246 -13.36 -9.63 2.14
CA GLU A 246 -13.12 -8.18 2.09
C GLU A 246 -13.66 -7.66 0.76
N ASN A 247 -14.76 -6.91 0.83
CA ASN A 247 -15.56 -6.56 -0.35
C ASN A 247 -15.84 -5.06 -0.36
N TYR A 248 -15.75 -4.45 -1.53
CA TYR A 248 -15.92 -3.02 -1.72
C TYR A 248 -16.77 -2.71 -2.93
N TYR A 249 -17.54 -1.63 -2.81
CA TYR A 249 -17.91 -0.83 -3.95
C TYR A 249 -16.90 0.31 -4.11
N THR A 250 -16.43 0.52 -5.33
CA THR A 250 -15.49 1.57 -5.71
C THR A 250 -16.18 2.57 -6.62
N HIS A 251 -15.78 3.84 -6.52
CA HIS A 251 -16.32 4.92 -7.33
C HIS A 251 -15.20 5.82 -7.83
N PHE A 252 -15.39 6.34 -9.03
CA PHE A 252 -14.54 7.30 -9.70
C PHE A 252 -15.37 8.52 -10.15
N ARG A 253 -14.81 9.72 -9.96
CA ARG A 253 -15.38 10.96 -10.47
C ARG A 253 -14.29 11.89 -10.98
N ASP A 254 -14.51 12.44 -12.17
CA ASP A 254 -13.80 13.59 -12.69
C ASP A 254 -14.52 14.88 -12.25
N LEU A 255 -13.83 15.72 -11.49
CA LEU A 255 -14.29 17.05 -11.03
C LEU A 255 -13.59 18.19 -11.76
N SER A 256 -12.88 17.89 -12.85
CA SER A 256 -12.17 18.88 -13.66
C SER A 256 -13.13 19.81 -14.40
N PHE A 257 -12.72 21.06 -14.62
CA PHE A 257 -13.52 22.02 -15.41
C PHE A 257 -13.56 21.66 -16.89
N THR A 258 -12.52 21.00 -17.40
CA THR A 258 -12.43 20.53 -18.79
C THR A 258 -12.39 19.01 -18.81
N SER A 259 -13.34 18.40 -19.50
CA SER A 259 -13.43 16.94 -19.62
C SER A 259 -12.38 16.42 -20.59
N VAL A 260 -11.33 15.80 -20.06
CA VAL A 260 -10.26 15.16 -20.85
C VAL A 260 -10.14 13.66 -20.58
N GLN A 261 -10.80 13.16 -19.54
CA GLN A 261 -10.89 11.72 -19.27
C GLN A 261 -11.90 11.06 -20.22
N ALA A 262 -11.66 9.80 -20.56
CA ALA A 262 -12.59 9.03 -21.42
C ALA A 262 -13.97 8.84 -20.77
N PHE A 263 -14.02 8.85 -19.44
CA PHE A 263 -15.23 8.77 -18.64
C PHE A 263 -15.19 9.83 -17.55
N SER A 264 -16.32 10.47 -17.23
CA SER A 264 -16.43 11.45 -16.15
C SER A 264 -16.81 10.82 -14.81
N THR A 265 -17.34 9.61 -14.82
CA THR A 265 -17.76 8.88 -13.63
C THR A 265 -17.79 7.38 -13.93
N GLY A 266 -17.54 6.56 -12.90
CA GLY A 266 -17.61 5.10 -13.02
C GLY A 266 -17.55 4.43 -11.65
N GLY A 267 -17.72 3.12 -11.63
CA GLY A 267 -17.67 2.36 -10.38
C GLY A 267 -17.45 0.88 -10.59
N GLY A 268 -17.18 0.17 -9.52
CA GLY A 268 -16.92 -1.27 -9.61
C GLY A 268 -17.00 -2.01 -8.29
N TRP A 269 -17.40 -3.27 -8.38
CA TRP A 269 -17.41 -4.21 -7.27
C TRP A 269 -16.07 -4.95 -7.21
N PHE A 270 -15.37 -4.82 -6.08
CA PHE A 270 -14.15 -5.55 -5.77
C PHE A 270 -14.46 -6.54 -4.65
N LEU A 271 -14.70 -7.80 -5.01
CA LEU A 271 -15.13 -8.83 -4.09
C LEU A 271 -13.98 -9.81 -3.83
N ASN A 272 -13.61 -10.01 -2.57
CA ASN A 272 -12.54 -10.94 -2.19
C ASN A 272 -13.05 -11.87 -1.10
N SER A 273 -12.82 -13.17 -1.27
CA SER A 273 -13.05 -14.16 -0.22
C SER A 273 -11.98 -15.24 -0.28
N GLY A 274 -11.56 -15.74 0.86
CA GLY A 274 -10.43 -16.64 0.93
C GLY A 274 -10.25 -17.29 2.29
N ILE A 275 -9.19 -18.09 2.36
CA ILE A 275 -8.80 -18.83 3.55
C ILE A 275 -7.33 -18.61 3.87
N ASP A 276 -7.02 -18.57 5.16
CA ASP A 276 -5.66 -18.61 5.68
C ASP A 276 -5.35 -20.01 6.17
N THR A 277 -4.18 -20.52 5.79
CA THR A 277 -3.67 -21.82 6.23
C THR A 277 -2.28 -21.64 6.83
N LYS A 278 -1.74 -22.71 7.42
CA LYS A 278 -0.32 -22.74 7.83
C LYS A 278 0.68 -22.62 6.65
N TYR A 279 0.24 -22.85 5.41
CA TYR A 279 1.07 -22.80 4.21
C TYR A 279 0.84 -21.55 3.37
N GLY A 280 0.19 -20.53 3.93
CA GLY A 280 -0.13 -19.29 3.24
C GLY A 280 -1.62 -19.08 3.08
N SER A 281 -1.96 -18.02 2.35
CA SER A 281 -3.33 -17.58 2.13
C SER A 281 -3.73 -17.76 0.67
N LEU A 282 -4.96 -18.21 0.47
CA LEU A 282 -5.58 -18.36 -0.84
C LEU A 282 -6.84 -17.49 -0.90
N LEU A 283 -6.91 -16.56 -1.85
CA LEU A 283 -8.06 -15.70 -2.07
C LEU A 283 -8.59 -15.84 -3.50
N GLY A 284 -9.91 -15.82 -3.65
CA GLY A 284 -10.59 -15.57 -4.91
C GLY A 284 -11.02 -14.11 -4.96
N THR A 285 -10.70 -13.44 -6.05
CA THR A 285 -11.06 -12.03 -6.30
C THR A 285 -11.93 -11.93 -7.55
N TYR A 286 -13.09 -11.30 -7.43
CA TYR A 286 -13.94 -10.94 -8.56
C TYR A 286 -14.01 -9.42 -8.68
N TRP A 287 -13.67 -8.91 -9.87
CA TRP A 287 -13.79 -7.51 -10.22
C TRP A 287 -14.87 -7.34 -11.28
N ASN A 288 -15.82 -6.44 -11.06
CA ASN A 288 -16.84 -6.07 -12.03
C ASN A 288 -17.05 -4.56 -12.01
N ALA A 289 -16.58 -3.87 -13.05
CA ALA A 289 -16.62 -2.42 -13.13
C ALA A 289 -17.26 -1.92 -14.41
N ASP A 290 -17.81 -0.72 -14.32
CA ASP A 290 -18.25 0.11 -15.44
C ASP A 290 -17.55 1.48 -15.37
N LYS A 291 -16.76 1.79 -16.40
CA LYS A 291 -16.11 3.10 -16.62
C LYS A 291 -15.20 3.57 -15.48
N PHE A 292 -14.77 2.64 -14.62
CA PHE A 292 -13.89 2.95 -13.50
C PHE A 292 -12.50 3.38 -13.98
N ILE A 293 -12.03 4.53 -13.49
CA ILE A 293 -10.67 5.06 -13.72
C ILE A 293 -10.10 5.42 -12.35
N SER A 294 -8.82 5.21 -12.09
CA SER A 294 -8.11 5.59 -10.87
C SER A 294 -6.68 5.98 -11.21
N THR A 295 -6.23 7.19 -10.84
CA THR A 295 -4.86 7.61 -11.17
C THR A 295 -3.81 6.95 -10.31
N GLN A 296 -4.19 6.49 -9.11
CA GLN A 296 -3.26 5.86 -8.18
C GLN A 296 -3.44 4.34 -8.10
N GLY A 297 -4.53 3.79 -8.64
CA GLY A 297 -4.84 2.36 -8.62
C GLY A 297 -4.14 1.54 -9.71
N MET A 298 -4.07 0.23 -9.50
CA MET A 298 -3.37 -0.70 -10.38
C MET A 298 -4.02 -0.75 -11.79
N PRO A 299 -3.23 -0.73 -12.88
CA PRO A 299 -3.76 -0.58 -14.23
C PRO A 299 -4.75 -1.68 -14.67
N ILE A 300 -4.57 -2.93 -14.23
CA ILE A 300 -5.42 -4.04 -14.63
C ILE A 300 -6.92 -3.81 -14.32
N TYR A 301 -7.25 -3.04 -13.29
CA TYR A 301 -8.63 -2.76 -12.86
C TYR A 301 -9.29 -1.61 -13.64
N GLN A 302 -8.52 -0.85 -14.42
CA GLN A 302 -8.95 0.39 -15.08
C GLN A 302 -9.82 0.13 -16.32
N SER A 303 -10.72 1.05 -16.67
CA SER A 303 -11.50 0.99 -17.92
C SER A 303 -10.82 1.71 -19.09
N VAL A 304 -9.67 2.32 -18.83
CA VAL A 304 -8.84 3.02 -19.82
C VAL A 304 -7.46 2.36 -19.84
N SER A 305 -6.95 2.13 -21.04
CA SER A 305 -5.66 1.49 -21.24
C SER A 305 -4.50 2.37 -20.80
N GLN A 306 -3.54 1.75 -20.12
CA GLN A 306 -2.18 2.27 -19.92
C GLN A 306 -1.15 1.50 -20.75
N HIS A 307 -1.60 0.58 -21.61
CA HIS A 307 -0.75 -0.28 -22.42
C HIS A 307 -0.10 0.52 -23.54
N ILE A 308 1.24 0.45 -23.68
CA ILE A 308 2.01 1.33 -24.60
C ILE A 308 1.56 1.23 -26.07
N LYS A 309 1.16 0.04 -26.53
CA LYS A 309 0.70 -0.19 -27.92
C LYS A 309 -0.79 0.06 -28.14
N HIS A 310 -1.55 0.40 -27.10
CA HIS A 310 -3.00 0.54 -27.15
C HIS A 310 -3.45 1.85 -26.50
N ALA A 311 -2.68 2.92 -26.67
CA ALA A 311 -3.03 4.26 -26.22
C ALA A 311 -4.44 4.66 -26.72
N GLY A 312 -5.26 5.19 -25.82
CA GLY A 312 -6.65 5.58 -26.09
C GLY A 312 -7.65 4.41 -26.16
N TYR A 313 -7.21 3.16 -26.04
CA TYR A 313 -8.14 2.03 -25.92
C TYR A 313 -8.93 2.14 -24.61
N THR A 314 -10.24 1.90 -24.70
CA THR A 314 -11.13 1.86 -23.56
C THR A 314 -11.96 0.59 -23.58
N GLU A 315 -12.29 0.11 -22.39
CA GLU A 315 -13.18 -1.02 -22.18
C GLU A 315 -14.05 -0.67 -20.98
N ALA A 316 -15.21 -0.08 -21.24
CA ALA A 316 -16.10 0.46 -20.21
C ALA A 316 -16.47 -0.61 -19.17
N HIS A 317 -16.94 -1.77 -19.61
CA HIS A 317 -17.28 -2.86 -18.70
C HIS A 317 -16.08 -3.78 -18.52
N ARG A 318 -15.54 -3.93 -17.31
CA ARG A 318 -14.43 -4.85 -16.99
C ARG A 318 -14.90 -5.95 -16.04
N ARG A 319 -14.72 -7.22 -16.41
CA ARG A 319 -15.00 -8.36 -15.52
C ARG A 319 -13.79 -9.28 -15.42
N LEU A 320 -13.18 -9.34 -14.24
CA LEU A 320 -12.00 -10.17 -13.99
C LEU A 320 -12.27 -11.16 -12.87
N LEU A 321 -11.72 -12.36 -13.00
CA LEU A 321 -11.62 -13.34 -11.94
C LEU A 321 -10.15 -13.63 -11.67
N MET A 322 -9.73 -13.60 -10.42
CA MET A 322 -8.35 -13.87 -10.00
C MET A 322 -8.34 -14.90 -8.88
N ILE A 323 -7.33 -15.75 -8.89
CA ILE A 323 -6.95 -16.57 -7.74
C ILE A 323 -5.62 -16.03 -7.26
N ARG A 324 -5.48 -15.83 -5.95
CA ARG A 324 -4.34 -15.14 -5.35
C ARG A 324 -3.78 -15.98 -4.23
N TYR A 325 -2.59 -16.52 -4.43
CA TYR A 325 -1.85 -17.24 -3.41
C TYR A 325 -0.74 -16.35 -2.86
N SER A 326 -0.59 -16.33 -1.54
CA SER A 326 0.50 -15.64 -0.86
C SER A 326 1.10 -16.48 0.25
N TYR A 327 2.42 -16.50 0.33
CA TYR A 327 3.18 -17.20 1.35
C TYR A 327 4.19 -16.25 1.98
N GLN A 328 4.15 -16.12 3.30
CA GLN A 328 5.10 -15.30 4.05
C GLN A 328 5.77 -16.12 5.13
N LYS A 329 7.09 -15.93 5.26
CA LYS A 329 7.87 -16.58 6.30
C LYS A 329 8.99 -15.69 6.81
N ARG A 330 9.09 -15.55 8.12
CA ARG A 330 10.31 -15.07 8.77
C ARG A 330 11.35 -16.19 8.69
N LEU A 331 12.43 -15.96 7.94
CA LEU A 331 13.49 -16.94 7.75
C LEU A 331 14.40 -17.03 8.98
N ILE A 332 14.86 -15.86 9.43
CA ILE A 332 15.65 -15.63 10.66
C ILE A 332 15.21 -14.31 11.29
N PRO A 333 15.72 -13.90 12.46
CA PRO A 333 15.42 -12.56 12.97
C PRO A 333 15.70 -11.47 11.93
N ASN A 334 14.74 -10.55 11.78
CA ASN A 334 14.82 -9.39 10.89
C ASN A 334 14.81 -9.69 9.37
N LEU A 335 14.77 -10.96 8.95
CA LEU A 335 14.73 -11.37 7.53
C LEU A 335 13.44 -12.11 7.19
N TYR A 336 12.75 -11.65 6.15
CA TYR A 336 11.44 -12.14 5.73
C TYR A 336 11.41 -12.48 4.24
N LEU A 337 10.75 -13.58 3.91
CA LEU A 337 10.44 -14.01 2.56
C LEU A 337 8.93 -13.85 2.31
N ASP A 338 8.56 -13.35 1.14
CA ASP A 338 7.18 -13.28 0.65
C ASP A 338 7.14 -13.79 -0.80
N PHE A 339 6.26 -14.74 -1.09
CA PHE A 339 6.00 -15.25 -2.44
C PHE A 339 4.53 -15.09 -2.78
N ARG A 340 4.23 -14.65 -4.00
CA ARG A 340 2.87 -14.46 -4.50
C ARG A 340 2.72 -15.05 -5.89
N PHE A 341 1.56 -15.65 -6.14
CA PHE A 341 1.16 -16.11 -7.46
C PHE A 341 -0.31 -15.79 -7.68
N GLU A 342 -0.60 -15.05 -8.75
CA GLU A 342 -1.90 -14.41 -8.98
C GLU A 342 -2.34 -14.60 -10.44
N PRO A 343 -2.81 -15.80 -10.83
CA PRO A 343 -3.46 -16.00 -12.12
C PRO A 343 -4.79 -15.26 -12.19
N LEU A 344 -5.07 -14.68 -13.36
CA LEU A 344 -6.28 -13.96 -13.66
C LEU A 344 -6.87 -14.35 -15.01
N MET A 345 -8.18 -14.16 -15.12
CA MET A 345 -8.93 -14.38 -16.34
C MET A 345 -9.87 -13.19 -16.58
N ASP A 346 -9.80 -12.67 -17.80
CA ASP A 346 -10.76 -11.71 -18.31
C ASP A 346 -12.02 -12.42 -18.80
N LEU A 347 -13.14 -12.17 -18.12
CA LEU A 347 -14.42 -12.82 -18.38
C LEU A 347 -15.20 -12.18 -19.52
N ASN A 348 -14.81 -10.99 -19.98
CA ASN A 348 -15.43 -10.33 -21.12
C ASN A 348 -15.03 -10.95 -22.46
N ARG A 349 -13.91 -11.69 -22.49
CA ARG A 349 -13.51 -12.42 -23.69
C ARG A 349 -14.50 -13.55 -23.99
N PRO A 350 -14.81 -13.81 -25.28
CA PRO A 350 -15.68 -14.90 -25.69
C PRO A 350 -15.23 -16.25 -25.13
N LYS A 351 -16.20 -17.13 -24.82
CA LYS A 351 -15.93 -18.53 -24.41
C LYS A 351 -15.04 -19.19 -25.50
N GLY A 352 -13.92 -19.79 -25.09
CA GLY A 352 -12.89 -20.35 -25.99
C GLY A 352 -11.72 -19.43 -26.34
N LYS A 353 -11.82 -18.11 -26.08
CA LYS A 353 -10.72 -17.13 -26.23
C LYS A 353 -10.21 -16.57 -24.89
N LYS A 354 -10.78 -17.04 -23.78
CA LYS A 354 -10.34 -16.69 -22.42
C LYS A 354 -8.94 -17.27 -22.21
N LYS A 355 -7.96 -16.39 -22.07
CA LYS A 355 -6.59 -16.76 -21.71
C LYS A 355 -6.41 -16.55 -20.20
N ILE A 356 -5.63 -17.42 -19.58
CA ILE A 356 -5.14 -17.19 -18.23
C ILE A 356 -3.87 -16.35 -18.40
N GLU A 357 -3.91 -15.17 -17.82
CA GLU A 357 -2.77 -14.28 -17.65
C GLU A 357 -2.36 -14.38 -16.18
N PHE A 358 -1.13 -14.01 -15.81
CA PHE A 358 -0.73 -14.14 -14.40
C PHE A 358 0.30 -13.11 -14.00
N SER A 359 0.37 -12.89 -12.68
CA SER A 359 1.52 -12.25 -12.06
C SER A 359 2.13 -13.15 -11.00
N ASN A 360 3.44 -13.04 -10.83
CA ASN A 360 4.16 -13.70 -9.76
C ASN A 360 5.11 -12.72 -9.09
N SER A 361 5.30 -12.87 -7.79
CA SER A 361 6.18 -11.99 -7.02
C SER A 361 6.98 -12.76 -5.99
N SER A 362 8.18 -12.27 -5.72
CA SER A 362 9.06 -12.77 -4.66
C SER A 362 9.77 -11.59 -4.03
N PHE A 363 9.66 -11.47 -2.71
CA PHE A 363 10.28 -10.41 -1.95
C PHE A 363 11.16 -10.99 -0.84
N LEU A 364 12.35 -10.41 -0.66
CA LEU A 364 13.24 -10.72 0.45
C LEU A 364 13.55 -9.41 1.18
N VAL A 365 13.09 -9.32 2.43
CA VAL A 365 13.08 -8.09 3.22
C VAL A 365 13.93 -8.26 4.46
N TYR A 366 14.96 -7.42 4.61
CA TYR A 366 15.74 -7.29 5.83
C TYR A 366 15.48 -5.92 6.47
N ARG A 367 15.21 -5.88 7.77
CA ARG A 367 14.96 -4.62 8.50
C ARG A 367 15.52 -4.67 9.91
N GLN A 368 16.47 -3.79 10.22
CA GLN A 368 17.09 -3.76 11.55
C GLN A 368 17.55 -2.35 11.94
N GLU A 369 17.53 -2.08 13.25
CA GLU A 369 18.11 -0.89 13.86
C GLU A 369 19.35 -1.27 14.67
N PHE A 370 20.38 -0.44 14.58
CA PHE A 370 21.65 -0.56 15.28
C PHE A 370 21.88 0.71 16.09
N ARG A 371 22.05 0.58 17.41
CA ARG A 371 22.38 1.74 18.24
C ARG A 371 23.79 2.22 17.93
N LEU A 372 23.92 3.49 17.56
CA LEU A 372 25.21 4.14 17.30
C LEU A 372 25.74 4.87 18.53
N LEU A 373 24.88 5.69 19.16
CA LEU A 373 25.25 6.51 20.31
C LEU A 373 24.15 6.46 21.38
N LYS A 374 24.56 6.61 22.64
CA LYS A 374 23.67 6.74 23.79
C LYS A 374 23.88 8.12 24.41
N LYS A 375 22.80 8.77 24.86
CA LYS A 375 22.90 10.02 25.61
C LYS A 375 23.83 9.82 26.82
N SER A 376 24.88 10.64 26.92
CA SER A 376 25.72 10.68 28.11
C SER A 376 24.89 11.29 29.25
N ASN A 377 24.74 10.56 30.34
CA ASN A 377 24.24 11.13 31.60
C ASN A 377 25.37 11.98 32.18
N ARG A 378 25.48 13.23 31.75
CA ARG A 378 26.23 14.27 32.47
C ARG A 378 25.26 15.26 33.05
#